data_AF-A0A3N7ALK1-F1
#
_entry.id   AF-A0A3N7ALK1-F1
#
_cell.length_a   1.000
_cell.length_b   1.000
_cell.length_c   1.000
_cell.angle_alpha   90.00
_cell.angle_beta   90.00
_cell.angle_gamma   90.00
#
_symmetry.space_group_name_H-M   'P 1'
#
loop_
_entity.id
_entity.type
_entity.pdbx_description
1 polymer ?
#
loop_
_entity_poly.entity_id
_entity_poly.type
_entity_poly.pdbx_seq_one_letter_code
_entity_poly.pdbx_strand_id
1 'polypeptide(L)'
;AVLTLPFQFMIAYTGIVISGTTFMPAGKLVHYGADTTAQARFAAELSGEGRVERTGRPMAVPELETFAARGQQLTGQPVRAVVIDHPGDAGARIGVYGWNSEGESLRRLSGTTGMALFSAATGEVQRVRMPGAGGGGAAMLAQSAMGGLHMVTFGGWGMKWLYFLCGLAGTAMMGTGAVLFIVKRRNKHLGEFGGATARVYRLVEALNVAAIAGLAVACVGFLWANRLIPVAIDHRAGWELRAFFGLWALSLVHAFVRQPARAWREQLGALAALCLLLPVLNFLTTGDHLPAQLMHGDWESAGVELGAVAFGIAALGALRHLRGAARKQLLKASASRPVSGGTASTASTAERTA
;
A
#
# COMPACT_ATOMS: atom_id res chain seq x y z
N ALA A 1 12.51 -3.18 17.56
CA ALA A 1 11.86 -1.90 17.93
C ALA A 1 12.65 -0.73 17.37
N VAL A 2 13.76 -0.32 17.99
CA VAL A 2 14.50 0.92 17.60
C VAL A 2 14.85 1.00 16.11
N LEU A 3 15.33 -0.10 15.50
CA LEU A 3 15.79 -0.12 14.10
C LEU A 3 14.74 0.35 13.07
N THR A 4 13.45 0.10 13.28
CA THR A 4 12.38 0.47 12.33
C THR A 4 11.74 1.83 12.61
N LEU A 5 12.01 2.43 13.78
CA LEU A 5 11.37 3.69 14.17
C LEU A 5 11.68 4.87 13.23
N PRO A 6 12.93 5.09 12.76
CA PRO A 6 13.21 6.20 11.84
C PRO A 6 12.41 6.10 10.54
N PHE A 7 12.30 4.89 9.99
CA PHE A 7 11.50 4.61 8.79
C PHE A 7 10.01 4.83 9.02
N GLN A 8 9.46 4.30 10.13
CA GLN A 8 8.04 4.44 10.45
C GLN A 8 7.64 5.89 10.74
N PHE A 9 8.48 6.64 11.46
CA PHE A 9 8.26 8.06 11.68
C PHE A 9 8.30 8.83 10.36
N MET A 10 9.31 8.58 9.52
CA MET A 10 9.46 9.21 8.22
C MET A 10 8.24 8.96 7.32
N ILE A 11 7.80 7.70 7.15
CA ILE A 11 6.70 7.40 6.22
C ILE A 11 5.36 7.95 6.72
N ALA A 12 5.11 7.93 8.03
CA ALA A 12 3.91 8.52 8.62
C ALA A 12 3.91 10.06 8.50
N TYR A 13 5.01 10.72 8.84
CA TYR A 13 5.12 12.17 8.78
C TYR A 13 5.01 12.70 7.34
N THR A 14 5.74 12.10 6.40
CA THR A 14 5.68 12.49 4.98
C THR A 14 4.29 12.26 4.38
N GLY A 15 3.59 11.19 4.76
CA GLY A 15 2.20 10.93 4.34
C GLY A 15 1.22 11.98 4.83
N ILE A 16 1.39 12.48 6.07
CA ILE A 16 0.62 13.61 6.61
C ILE A 16 0.92 14.90 5.84
N VAL A 17 2.19 15.19 5.53
CA VAL A 17 2.56 16.42 4.80
C VAL A 17 1.99 16.44 3.38
N ILE A 18 2.11 15.32 2.64
CA ILE A 18 1.58 15.22 1.27
C ILE A 18 0.05 15.31 1.25
N SER A 19 -0.61 14.77 2.29
CA SER A 19 -2.08 14.79 2.45
C SER A 19 -2.59 15.98 3.27
N GLY A 20 -1.74 16.98 3.57
CA GLY A 20 -2.05 18.01 4.57
C GLY A 20 -3.30 18.83 4.26
N THR A 21 -3.54 19.14 2.99
CA THR A 21 -4.74 19.85 2.51
C THR A 21 -6.02 19.01 2.56
N THR A 22 -5.89 17.67 2.60
CA THR A 22 -7.01 16.73 2.80
C THR A 22 -7.36 16.61 4.28
N PHE A 23 -6.36 16.60 5.17
CA PHE A 23 -6.59 16.49 6.62
C PHE A 23 -6.96 17.82 7.29
N MET A 24 -6.45 18.95 6.79
CA MET A 24 -6.73 20.29 7.31
C MET A 24 -7.24 21.23 6.21
N PRO A 25 -8.41 20.95 5.60
CA PRO A 25 -8.93 21.73 4.49
C PRO A 25 -9.43 23.13 4.90
N ALA A 26 -9.66 23.38 6.19
CA ALA A 26 -10.33 24.59 6.68
C ALA A 26 -9.68 25.90 6.19
N GLY A 27 -8.34 26.02 6.26
CA GLY A 27 -7.63 27.22 5.78
C GLY A 27 -7.80 27.43 4.26
N LYS A 28 -7.75 26.36 3.48
CA LYS A 28 -8.01 26.40 2.03
C LYS A 28 -9.45 26.81 1.74
N LEU A 29 -10.43 26.20 2.42
CA LEU A 29 -11.85 26.46 2.21
C LEU A 29 -12.27 27.88 2.62
N VAL A 30 -11.70 28.41 3.71
CA VAL A 30 -11.97 29.78 4.18
C VAL A 30 -11.34 30.83 3.25
N HIS A 31 -10.13 30.59 2.73
CA HIS A 31 -9.45 31.58 1.88
C HIS A 31 -9.91 31.55 0.41
N TYR A 32 -10.11 30.36 -0.16
CA TYR A 32 -10.42 30.21 -1.58
C TYR A 32 -11.90 29.93 -1.86
N GLY A 33 -12.61 29.25 -0.95
CA GLY A 33 -13.93 28.67 -1.19
C GLY A 33 -13.88 27.16 -1.47
N ALA A 34 -15.06 26.56 -1.68
CA ALA A 34 -15.24 25.12 -1.90
C ALA A 34 -15.44 24.72 -3.38
N ASP A 35 -15.78 25.67 -4.25
CA ASP A 35 -16.13 25.41 -5.64
C ASP A 35 -14.90 25.00 -6.51
N THR A 36 -15.17 24.58 -7.75
CA THR A 36 -14.12 24.15 -8.69
C THR A 36 -13.18 25.27 -9.12
N THR A 37 -13.65 26.53 -9.14
CA THR A 37 -12.85 27.71 -9.48
C THR A 37 -11.90 28.07 -8.33
N ALA A 38 -12.39 27.98 -7.09
CA ALA A 38 -11.59 28.10 -5.87
C ALA A 38 -10.43 27.09 -5.83
N GLN A 39 -10.72 25.83 -6.18
CA GLN A 39 -9.70 24.78 -6.25
C GLN A 39 -8.67 25.03 -7.35
N ALA A 40 -9.09 25.53 -8.51
CA ALA A 40 -8.18 25.92 -9.59
C ALA A 40 -7.29 27.13 -9.22
N ARG A 41 -7.84 28.14 -8.51
CA ARG A 41 -7.06 29.27 -7.97
C ARG A 41 -5.99 28.79 -6.99
N PHE A 42 -6.37 27.99 -6.00
CA PHE A 42 -5.42 27.39 -5.05
C PHE A 42 -4.30 26.61 -5.75
N ALA A 43 -4.63 25.81 -6.77
CA ALA A 43 -3.63 25.04 -7.50
C ALA A 43 -2.65 25.93 -8.29
N ALA A 44 -3.14 27.00 -8.93
CA ALA A 44 -2.33 27.94 -9.70
C ALA A 44 -1.43 28.82 -8.82
N GLU A 45 -1.91 29.21 -7.64
CA GLU A 45 -1.09 29.94 -6.65
C GLU A 45 -0.05 29.02 -6.00
N LEU A 46 -0.42 27.78 -5.67
CA LEU A 46 0.49 26.80 -5.06
C LEU A 46 1.59 26.32 -6.03
N SER A 47 1.30 26.18 -7.33
CA SER A 47 2.35 25.89 -8.33
C SER A 47 3.24 27.11 -8.61
N GLY A 48 2.75 28.30 -8.25
CA GLY A 48 3.30 29.59 -8.63
C GLY A 48 3.19 29.88 -10.13
N GLU A 49 2.55 29.01 -10.93
CA GLU A 49 2.40 29.09 -12.39
C GLU A 49 1.30 30.10 -12.73
N GLY A 50 1.53 31.36 -12.33
CA GLY A 50 0.57 32.47 -12.31
C GLY A 50 -0.32 32.51 -13.55
N ARG A 51 -1.62 32.62 -13.32
CA ARG A 51 -2.65 32.45 -14.35
C ARG A 51 -2.51 33.52 -15.44
N VAL A 52 -2.61 33.10 -16.70
CA VAL A 52 -2.74 34.03 -17.83
C VAL A 52 -4.22 34.15 -18.14
N GLU A 53 -4.74 35.37 -18.18
CA GLU A 53 -6.13 35.63 -18.55
C GLU A 53 -6.30 35.73 -20.07
N ARG A 54 -7.48 35.39 -20.57
CA ARG A 54 -7.82 35.51 -21.99
C ARG A 54 -7.82 36.98 -22.40
N THR A 55 -7.13 37.30 -23.50
CA THR A 55 -7.19 38.64 -24.10
C THR A 55 -8.46 38.84 -24.93
N GLY A 56 -9.13 37.75 -25.30
CA GLY A 56 -10.29 37.77 -26.21
C GLY A 56 -9.93 38.06 -27.67
N ARG A 57 -8.63 38.23 -27.98
CA ARG A 57 -8.14 38.46 -29.35
C ARG A 57 -7.79 37.11 -29.97
N PRO A 58 -8.34 36.75 -31.14
CA PRO A 58 -8.03 35.47 -31.78
C PRO A 58 -6.58 35.45 -32.28
N MET A 59 -5.93 34.29 -32.15
CA MET A 59 -4.59 34.02 -32.69
C MET A 59 -4.50 32.57 -33.15
N ALA A 60 -3.81 32.30 -34.26
CA ALA A 60 -3.48 30.93 -34.65
C ALA A 60 -2.53 30.29 -33.61
N VAL A 61 -2.72 29.01 -33.31
CA VAL A 61 -1.76 28.26 -32.47
C VAL A 61 -0.45 28.11 -33.26
N PRO A 62 0.71 28.52 -32.71
CA PRO A 62 1.98 28.44 -33.42
C PRO A 62 2.53 26.99 -33.43
N GLU A 63 3.52 26.72 -34.27
CA GLU A 63 4.15 25.41 -34.39
C GLU A 63 4.82 24.97 -33.09
N LEU A 64 4.27 23.92 -32.45
CA LEU A 64 4.65 23.49 -31.12
C LEU A 64 6.02 22.81 -31.06
N GLU A 65 6.52 22.28 -32.19
CA GLU A 65 7.80 21.57 -32.27
C GLU A 65 8.98 22.48 -31.91
N THR A 66 8.96 23.73 -32.37
CA THR A 66 9.96 24.76 -32.02
C THR A 66 9.98 25.05 -30.52
N PHE A 67 8.79 25.15 -29.90
CA PHE A 67 8.68 25.33 -28.45
C PHE A 67 9.16 24.09 -27.69
N ALA A 68 8.78 22.89 -28.13
CA ALA A 68 9.20 21.62 -27.55
C ALA A 68 10.73 21.50 -27.56
N ALA A 69 11.37 21.72 -28.72
CA ALA A 69 12.83 21.69 -28.86
C ALA A 69 13.53 22.72 -27.96
N ARG A 70 13.03 23.97 -27.92
CA ARG A 70 13.59 25.03 -27.07
C ARG A 70 13.38 24.76 -25.58
N GLY A 71 12.22 24.22 -25.19
CA GLY A 71 11.94 23.82 -23.80
C GLY A 71 12.83 22.66 -23.34
N GLN A 72 13.09 21.69 -24.21
CA GLN A 72 14.06 20.62 -23.98
C GLN A 72 15.49 21.16 -23.83
N GLN A 73 15.92 22.10 -24.67
CA GLN A 73 17.22 22.77 -24.53
C GLN A 73 17.35 23.54 -23.20
N LEU A 74 16.31 24.29 -22.81
CA LEU A 74 16.30 25.09 -21.58
C LEU A 74 16.27 24.25 -20.30
N THR A 75 15.56 23.11 -20.31
CA THR A 75 15.37 22.26 -19.13
C THR A 75 16.39 21.13 -19.02
N GLY A 76 17.06 20.78 -20.12
CA GLY A 76 17.97 19.63 -20.21
C GLY A 76 17.26 18.27 -20.18
N GLN A 77 15.93 18.23 -20.27
CA GLN A 77 15.13 17.00 -20.22
C GLN A 77 14.38 16.73 -21.54
N PRO A 78 14.20 15.46 -21.93
CA PRO A 78 13.30 15.11 -23.02
C PRO A 78 11.86 15.55 -22.71
N VAL A 79 11.15 16.05 -23.72
CA VAL A 79 9.77 16.54 -23.54
C VAL A 79 8.83 15.38 -23.19
N ARG A 80 8.11 15.52 -22.06
CA ARG A 80 6.98 14.67 -21.69
C ARG A 80 5.67 15.14 -22.32
N ALA A 81 5.44 16.43 -22.28
CA ALA A 81 4.18 17.05 -22.68
C ALA A 81 4.37 18.52 -23.07
N VAL A 82 3.57 18.96 -24.03
CA VAL A 82 3.33 20.38 -24.32
C VAL A 82 1.88 20.66 -23.97
N VAL A 83 1.65 21.66 -23.11
CA VAL A 83 0.32 22.10 -22.66
C VAL A 83 0.10 23.52 -23.16
N ILE A 84 -1.11 23.81 -23.65
CA ILE A 84 -1.48 25.14 -24.14
C ILE A 84 -2.62 25.67 -23.27
N ASP A 85 -2.34 26.73 -22.52
CA ASP A 85 -3.39 27.51 -21.85
C ASP A 85 -4.07 28.41 -22.90
N HIS A 86 -5.40 28.39 -22.91
CA HIS A 86 -6.24 29.23 -23.78
C HIS A 86 -5.90 29.17 -25.30
N PRO A 87 -5.89 27.97 -25.92
CA PRO A 87 -5.61 27.85 -27.35
C PRO A 87 -6.56 28.70 -28.19
N GLY A 88 -6.01 29.36 -29.22
CA GLY A 88 -6.74 30.28 -30.09
C GLY A 88 -6.79 31.74 -29.60
N ASP A 89 -6.21 32.08 -28.45
CA ASP A 89 -6.16 33.44 -27.89
C ASP A 89 -4.75 34.05 -27.99
N ALA A 90 -4.62 35.36 -28.20
CA ALA A 90 -3.32 36.04 -28.21
C ALA A 90 -2.64 36.08 -26.83
N GLY A 91 -3.39 35.82 -25.75
CA GLY A 91 -2.88 35.54 -24.41
C GLY A 91 -2.53 34.07 -24.17
N ALA A 92 -2.52 33.21 -25.18
CA ALA A 92 -2.17 31.82 -25.00
C ALA A 92 -0.74 31.64 -24.45
N ARG A 93 -0.56 30.61 -23.63
CA ARG A 93 0.72 30.24 -23.03
C ARG A 93 1.05 28.79 -23.35
N ILE A 94 2.29 28.54 -23.74
CA ILE A 94 2.79 27.20 -24.06
C ILE A 94 3.71 26.75 -22.93
N GLY A 95 3.32 25.70 -22.22
CA GLY A 95 4.11 25.04 -21.19
C GLY A 95 4.74 23.76 -21.70
N VAL A 96 6.07 23.68 -21.73
CA VAL A 96 6.83 22.48 -22.10
C VAL A 96 7.32 21.83 -20.82
N TYR A 97 6.92 20.58 -20.57
CA TYR A 97 7.24 19.84 -19.35
C TYR A 97 8.17 18.66 -19.68
N GLY A 98 9.27 18.53 -18.93
CA GLY A 98 10.25 17.46 -19.10
C GLY A 98 9.83 16.11 -18.51
N TRP A 99 10.55 15.06 -18.89
CA TRP A 99 10.46 13.71 -18.33
C TRP A 99 11.70 13.40 -17.48
N ASN A 100 11.50 12.89 -16.26
CA ASN A 100 12.59 12.34 -15.46
C ASN A 100 12.95 10.94 -16.00
N SER A 101 14.11 10.78 -16.61
CA SER A 101 14.63 9.46 -16.95
C SER A 101 14.89 8.62 -15.67
N GLU A 102 15.02 7.30 -15.81
CA GLU A 102 15.42 6.45 -14.67
C GLU A 102 16.75 6.92 -14.07
N GLY A 103 17.74 7.20 -14.92
CA GLY A 103 19.08 7.65 -14.52
C GLY A 103 19.10 8.96 -13.72
N GLU A 104 18.18 9.88 -14.02
CA GLU A 104 18.00 11.10 -13.22
C GLU A 104 17.23 10.84 -11.92
N SER A 105 16.19 10.00 -11.99
CA SER A 105 15.36 9.64 -10.84
C SER A 105 16.21 8.97 -9.75
N LEU A 106 17.16 8.09 -10.14
CA LEU A 106 18.16 7.52 -9.24
C LEU A 106 18.88 8.55 -8.36
N ARG A 107 19.16 9.75 -8.89
CA ARG A 107 20.02 10.76 -8.28
C ARG A 107 19.27 11.90 -7.56
N ARG A 108 17.97 12.07 -7.81
CA ARG A 108 17.19 13.23 -7.33
C ARG A 108 16.09 12.82 -6.36
N LEU A 109 16.19 13.30 -5.12
CA LEU A 109 15.12 13.16 -4.11
C LEU A 109 13.86 13.97 -4.48
N SER A 110 14.03 15.11 -5.16
CA SER A 110 12.91 15.90 -5.69
C SER A 110 12.49 15.36 -7.07
N GLY A 111 11.30 14.78 -7.13
CA GLY A 111 10.68 14.25 -8.36
C GLY A 111 10.20 15.33 -9.34
N THR A 112 10.34 16.62 -9.01
CA THR A 112 9.89 17.72 -9.88
C THR A 112 10.60 17.70 -11.23
N THR A 113 9.82 17.74 -12.31
CA THR A 113 10.33 17.82 -13.68
C THR A 113 10.70 19.25 -14.05
N GLY A 114 11.63 19.36 -14.99
CA GLY A 114 11.90 20.61 -15.67
C GLY A 114 10.66 21.13 -16.39
N MET A 115 10.54 22.45 -16.48
CA MET A 115 9.45 23.11 -17.19
C MET A 115 9.94 24.43 -17.80
N ALA A 116 9.44 24.78 -18.98
CA ALA A 116 9.60 26.09 -19.60
C ALA A 116 8.23 26.62 -20.04
N LEU A 117 7.89 27.84 -19.62
CA LEU A 117 6.68 28.56 -20.06
C LEU A 117 7.07 29.62 -21.08
N PHE A 118 6.29 29.68 -22.16
CA PHE A 118 6.47 30.65 -23.23
C PHE A 118 5.17 31.42 -23.52
N SER A 119 5.31 32.68 -23.88
CA SER A 119 4.27 33.43 -24.58
C SER A 119 4.01 32.79 -25.95
N ALA A 120 2.78 32.40 -26.26
CA ALA A 120 2.47 31.86 -27.59
C ALA A 120 2.59 32.92 -28.69
N ALA A 121 2.27 34.19 -28.36
CA ALA A 121 2.26 35.29 -29.32
C ALA A 121 3.65 35.85 -29.66
N THR A 122 4.56 35.91 -28.67
CA THR A 122 5.90 36.49 -28.86
C THR A 122 7.02 35.45 -28.89
N GLY A 123 6.75 34.20 -28.49
CA GLY A 123 7.77 33.17 -28.31
C GLY A 123 8.72 33.43 -27.14
N GLU A 124 8.50 34.47 -26.33
CA GLU A 124 9.38 34.82 -25.21
C GLU A 124 9.25 33.83 -24.06
N VAL A 125 10.38 33.55 -23.41
CA VAL A 125 10.45 32.70 -22.21
C VAL A 125 9.92 33.49 -21.02
N GLN A 126 8.77 33.09 -20.49
CA GLN A 126 8.16 33.67 -19.30
C GLN A 126 8.75 33.08 -18.01
N ARG A 127 9.12 31.79 -18.02
CA ARG A 127 9.71 31.10 -16.88
C ARG A 127 10.45 29.83 -17.31
N VAL A 128 11.51 29.50 -16.58
CA VAL A 128 12.12 28.15 -16.60
C VAL A 128 12.22 27.63 -15.16
N ARG A 129 11.88 26.36 -14.95
CA ARG A 129 12.13 25.58 -13.74
C ARG A 129 13.07 24.45 -14.12
N MET A 130 14.25 24.38 -13.49
CA MET A 130 15.18 23.26 -13.72
C MET A 130 14.69 21.97 -13.04
N PRO A 131 15.07 20.78 -13.54
CA PRO A 131 14.70 19.50 -12.93
C PRO A 131 15.14 19.42 -11.47
N GLY A 132 14.23 19.00 -10.59
CA GLY A 132 14.45 18.91 -9.15
C GLY A 132 14.31 20.24 -8.37
N ALA A 133 14.27 21.40 -9.04
CA ALA A 133 14.11 22.69 -8.39
C ALA A 133 12.66 22.93 -7.92
N GLY A 134 12.48 23.60 -6.78
CA GLY A 134 11.17 24.00 -6.24
C GLY A 134 10.70 25.31 -6.86
N GLY A 135 9.55 25.30 -7.54
CA GLY A 135 9.01 26.47 -8.26
C GLY A 135 8.61 27.67 -7.39
N GLY A 136 8.29 27.42 -6.11
CA GLY A 136 7.93 28.43 -5.11
C GLY A 136 8.86 28.40 -3.88
N GLY A 137 10.16 28.23 -4.12
CA GLY A 137 11.19 28.36 -3.08
C GLY A 137 11.31 27.17 -2.11
N ALA A 138 11.92 27.42 -0.95
CA ALA A 138 12.38 26.39 -0.03
C ALA A 138 11.25 25.50 0.52
N ALA A 139 10.06 26.05 0.77
CA ALA A 139 8.91 25.28 1.27
C ALA A 139 8.43 24.23 0.26
N MET A 140 8.24 24.62 -1.02
CA MET A 140 7.89 23.68 -2.08
C MET A 140 8.99 22.65 -2.34
N LEU A 141 10.27 23.04 -2.23
CA LEU A 141 11.38 22.10 -2.38
C LEU A 141 11.39 21.07 -1.25
N ALA A 142 11.17 21.49 0.00
CA ALA A 142 11.05 20.60 1.14
C ALA A 142 9.86 19.63 1.00
N GLN A 143 8.69 20.13 0.59
CA GLN A 143 7.52 19.29 0.31
C GLN A 143 7.79 18.30 -0.83
N SER A 144 8.48 18.73 -1.90
CA SER A 144 8.84 17.88 -3.04
C SER A 144 9.83 16.77 -2.62
N ALA A 145 10.79 17.09 -1.74
CA ALA A 145 11.72 16.13 -1.17
C ALA A 145 11.02 15.12 -0.24
N MET A 146 10.07 15.57 0.59
CA MET A 146 9.23 14.68 1.40
C MET A 146 8.35 13.78 0.52
N GLY A 147 7.85 14.31 -0.60
CA GLY A 147 7.14 13.56 -1.65
C GLY A 147 7.97 12.41 -2.23
N GLY A 148 9.19 12.70 -2.70
CA GLY A 148 10.08 11.67 -3.23
C GLY A 148 10.59 10.67 -2.19
N LEU A 149 10.68 11.09 -0.92
CA LEU A 149 10.99 10.21 0.20
C LEU A 149 9.83 9.23 0.48
N HIS A 150 8.59 9.70 0.46
CA HIS A 150 7.40 8.85 0.65
C HIS A 150 7.18 7.87 -0.50
N MET A 151 7.36 8.34 -1.73
CA MET A 151 7.06 7.59 -2.95
C MET A 151 8.25 6.76 -3.49
N VAL A 152 9.43 6.87 -2.89
CA VAL A 152 10.67 6.19 -3.31
C VAL A 152 11.00 6.44 -4.78
N THR A 153 10.96 7.71 -5.20
CA THR A 153 11.30 8.10 -6.58
C THR A 153 12.81 8.05 -6.88
N PHE A 154 13.64 7.70 -5.88
CA PHE A 154 15.09 7.82 -5.90
C PHE A 154 15.79 6.54 -5.42
N GLY A 155 17.09 6.41 -5.71
CA GLY A 155 17.92 5.28 -5.24
C GLY A 155 17.59 3.90 -5.85
N GLY A 156 16.62 3.83 -6.78
CA GLY A 156 16.37 2.67 -7.62
C GLY A 156 15.97 1.40 -6.86
N TRP A 157 16.30 0.24 -7.43
CA TRP A 157 15.96 -1.06 -6.84
C TRP A 157 16.52 -1.28 -5.44
N GLY A 158 17.72 -0.78 -5.14
CA GLY A 158 18.30 -0.87 -3.80
C GLY A 158 17.45 -0.16 -2.74
N MET A 159 16.96 1.05 -3.05
CA MET A 159 16.09 1.80 -2.15
C MET A 159 14.69 1.16 -2.05
N LYS A 160 14.13 0.68 -3.16
CA LYS A 160 12.85 -0.07 -3.18
C LYS A 160 12.92 -1.31 -2.25
N TRP A 161 13.99 -2.09 -2.33
CA TRP A 161 14.19 -3.26 -1.45
C TRP A 161 14.39 -2.88 0.01
N LEU A 162 15.13 -1.80 0.31
CA LEU A 162 15.26 -1.29 1.68
C LEU A 162 13.90 -0.88 2.26
N TYR A 163 13.10 -0.12 1.51
CA TYR A 163 11.76 0.30 1.93
C TYR A 163 10.82 -0.90 2.12
N PHE A 164 10.88 -1.89 1.23
CA PHE A 164 10.13 -3.14 1.36
C PHE A 164 10.49 -3.91 2.64
N LEU A 165 11.78 -4.08 2.94
CA LEU A 165 12.25 -4.77 4.15
C LEU A 165 11.91 -4.00 5.43
N CYS A 166 12.07 -2.67 5.44
CA CYS A 166 11.66 -1.83 6.56
C CYS A 166 10.14 -1.84 6.77
N GLY A 167 9.35 -1.85 5.69
CA GLY A 167 7.90 -2.02 5.72
C GLY A 167 7.49 -3.38 6.29
N LEU A 168 8.10 -4.47 5.84
CA LEU A 168 7.84 -5.82 6.35
C LEU A 168 8.18 -5.94 7.84
N ALA A 169 9.34 -5.41 8.27
CA ALA A 169 9.74 -5.38 9.67
C ALA A 169 8.81 -4.50 10.53
N GLY A 170 8.35 -3.36 10.01
CA GLY A 170 7.36 -2.50 10.65
C GLY A 170 6.00 -3.20 10.85
N THR A 171 5.51 -3.88 9.80
CA THR A 171 4.28 -4.69 9.84
C THR A 171 4.41 -5.84 10.84
N ALA A 172 5.55 -6.55 10.84
CA ALA A 172 5.81 -7.62 11.80
C ALA A 172 5.83 -7.09 13.25
N MET A 173 6.40 -5.91 13.50
CA MET A 173 6.39 -5.27 14.82
C MET A 173 4.98 -4.89 15.27
N MET A 174 4.20 -4.23 14.41
CA MET A 174 2.81 -3.83 14.70
C MET A 174 1.92 -5.05 14.96
N GLY A 175 1.97 -6.05 14.08
CA GLY A 175 1.19 -7.29 14.22
C GLY A 175 1.57 -8.08 15.47
N THR A 176 2.86 -8.18 15.78
CA THR A 176 3.35 -8.82 17.02
C THR A 176 2.85 -8.07 18.25
N GLY A 177 2.89 -6.73 18.24
CA GLY A 177 2.36 -5.90 19.34
C GLY A 177 0.86 -6.14 19.58
N ALA A 178 0.06 -6.14 18.52
CA ALA A 178 -1.39 -6.39 18.59
C ALA A 178 -1.72 -7.81 19.12
N VAL A 179 -0.99 -8.83 18.68
CA VAL A 179 -1.16 -10.22 19.15
C VAL A 179 -0.70 -10.38 20.60
N LEU A 180 0.47 -9.85 20.97
CA LEU A 180 0.98 -9.93 22.35
C LEU A 180 0.10 -9.17 23.35
N PHE A 181 -0.48 -8.03 22.94
CA PHE A 181 -1.46 -7.30 23.75
C PHE A 181 -2.65 -8.20 24.10
N ILE A 182 -3.26 -8.85 23.10
CA ILE A 182 -4.36 -9.79 23.30
C ILE A 182 -3.95 -10.98 24.17
N VAL A 183 -2.80 -11.62 23.91
CA VAL A 183 -2.34 -12.77 24.70
C VAL A 183 -2.12 -12.40 26.17
N LYS A 184 -1.54 -11.21 26.44
CA LYS A 184 -1.36 -10.68 27.79
C LYS A 184 -2.71 -10.39 28.46
N ARG A 185 -3.64 -9.74 27.76
CA ARG A 185 -4.96 -9.37 28.29
C ARG A 185 -5.88 -10.55 28.52
N ARG A 186 -5.85 -11.58 27.67
CA ARG A 186 -6.63 -12.82 27.87
C ARG A 186 -6.25 -13.54 29.16
N ASN A 187 -4.97 -13.51 29.55
CA ASN A 187 -4.47 -14.17 30.76
C ASN A 187 -4.56 -13.29 32.02
N LYS A 188 -4.72 -11.95 31.87
CA LYS A 188 -4.86 -10.98 32.95
C LYS A 188 -5.86 -9.88 32.58
N HIS A 189 -7.12 -10.26 32.33
CA HIS A 189 -8.19 -9.28 32.15
C HIS A 189 -8.56 -8.70 33.53
N LEU A 190 -8.46 -7.38 33.68
CA LEU A 190 -8.73 -6.69 34.94
C LEU A 190 -10.21 -6.26 35.07
N GLY A 191 -11.11 -6.91 34.33
CA GLY A 191 -12.51 -6.47 34.23
C GLY A 191 -12.68 -5.08 33.61
N GLU A 192 -11.74 -4.64 32.76
CA GLU A 192 -11.61 -3.25 32.27
C GLU A 192 -12.89 -2.68 31.62
N PHE A 193 -13.78 -3.53 31.13
CA PHE A 193 -15.08 -3.15 30.55
C PHE A 193 -16.26 -3.87 31.23
N GLY A 194 -16.11 -4.23 32.50
CA GLY A 194 -17.12 -4.98 33.27
C GLY A 194 -17.57 -6.26 32.54
N GLY A 195 -18.89 -6.49 32.53
CA GLY A 195 -19.51 -7.61 31.79
C GLY A 195 -19.33 -7.58 30.26
N ALA A 196 -18.87 -6.47 29.67
CA ALA A 196 -18.55 -6.40 28.25
C ALA A 196 -17.12 -6.86 27.91
N THR A 197 -16.24 -7.03 28.90
CA THR A 197 -14.80 -7.33 28.72
C THR A 197 -14.52 -8.49 27.75
N ALA A 198 -15.26 -9.60 27.87
CA ALA A 198 -15.11 -10.74 26.97
C ALA A 198 -15.52 -10.43 25.52
N ARG A 199 -16.57 -9.62 25.31
CA ARG A 199 -17.03 -9.18 23.98
C ARG A 199 -16.03 -8.21 23.33
N VAL A 200 -15.47 -7.28 24.12
CA VAL A 200 -14.47 -6.32 23.62
C VAL A 200 -13.18 -7.02 23.19
N TYR A 201 -12.62 -7.92 24.01
CA TYR A 201 -11.42 -8.65 23.58
C TYR A 201 -11.70 -9.62 22.41
N ARG A 202 -12.89 -10.20 22.31
CA ARG A 202 -13.30 -10.98 21.14
C ARG A 202 -13.38 -10.13 19.87
N LEU A 203 -13.89 -8.90 19.96
CA LEU A 203 -13.90 -7.94 18.86
C LEU A 203 -12.47 -7.63 18.40
N VAL A 204 -11.57 -7.30 19.34
CA VAL A 204 -10.17 -7.01 19.02
C VAL A 204 -9.43 -8.24 18.47
N GLU A 205 -9.72 -9.45 18.95
CA GLU A 205 -9.21 -10.70 18.37
C GLU A 205 -9.64 -10.88 16.90
N ALA A 206 -10.91 -10.66 16.58
CA ALA A 206 -11.43 -10.78 15.22
C ALA A 206 -10.86 -9.70 14.29
N LEU A 207 -10.77 -8.46 14.76
CA LEU A 207 -10.15 -7.35 14.02
C LEU A 207 -8.66 -7.61 13.76
N ASN A 208 -7.90 -8.12 14.73
CA ASN A 208 -6.49 -8.46 14.53
C ASN A 208 -6.29 -9.57 13.48
N VAL A 209 -7.15 -10.60 13.47
CA VAL A 209 -7.12 -11.65 12.44
C VAL A 209 -7.38 -11.06 11.05
N ALA A 210 -8.44 -10.24 10.92
CA ALA A 210 -8.83 -9.63 9.66
C ALA A 210 -7.82 -8.59 9.15
N ALA A 211 -7.22 -7.79 10.03
CA ALA A 211 -6.25 -6.76 9.67
C ALA A 211 -4.88 -7.34 9.26
N ILE A 212 -4.52 -8.53 9.75
CA ILE A 212 -3.21 -9.14 9.48
C ILE A 212 -3.32 -10.26 8.43
N ALA A 213 -4.03 -11.34 8.74
CA ALA A 213 -4.18 -12.47 7.82
C ALA A 213 -5.23 -12.19 6.75
N GLY A 214 -6.36 -11.59 7.13
CA GLY A 214 -7.45 -11.26 6.21
C GLY A 214 -7.06 -10.24 5.13
N LEU A 215 -6.30 -9.21 5.50
CA LEU A 215 -5.77 -8.21 4.56
C LEU A 215 -4.79 -8.85 3.56
N ALA A 216 -3.90 -9.72 4.02
CA ALA A 216 -2.99 -10.46 3.13
C ALA A 216 -3.76 -11.37 2.15
N VAL A 217 -4.82 -12.05 2.62
CA VAL A 217 -5.73 -12.82 1.75
C VAL A 217 -6.41 -11.92 0.71
N ALA A 218 -6.85 -10.72 1.10
CA ALA A 218 -7.46 -9.76 0.19
C ALA A 218 -6.46 -9.25 -0.87
N CYS A 219 -5.23 -8.92 -0.50
CA CYS A 219 -4.17 -8.50 -1.43
C CYS A 219 -3.87 -9.57 -2.49
N VAL A 220 -3.71 -10.83 -2.10
CA VAL A 220 -3.49 -11.93 -3.07
C VAL A 220 -4.76 -12.20 -3.86
N GLY A 221 -5.93 -12.09 -3.22
CA GLY A 221 -7.23 -12.17 -3.86
C GLY A 221 -7.48 -11.11 -4.95
N PHE A 222 -6.86 -9.93 -4.83
CA PHE A 222 -6.86 -8.92 -5.90
C PHE A 222 -6.10 -9.39 -7.14
N LEU A 223 -4.98 -10.09 -6.98
CA LEU A 223 -4.24 -10.69 -8.11
C LEU A 223 -5.05 -11.81 -8.79
N TRP A 224 -5.76 -12.63 -7.99
CA TRP A 224 -6.72 -13.61 -8.51
C TRP A 224 -7.87 -12.94 -9.26
N ALA A 225 -8.44 -11.86 -8.71
CA ALA A 225 -9.53 -11.13 -9.32
C ALA A 225 -9.10 -10.46 -10.63
N ASN A 226 -7.94 -9.80 -10.65
CA ASN A 226 -7.36 -9.23 -11.87
C ASN A 226 -7.22 -10.29 -12.98
N ARG A 227 -6.91 -11.53 -12.62
CA ARG A 227 -6.77 -12.60 -13.62
C ARG A 227 -8.06 -13.30 -14.04
N LEU A 228 -9.03 -13.43 -13.12
CA LEU A 228 -10.32 -14.10 -13.38
C LEU A 228 -11.39 -13.18 -13.97
N ILE A 229 -11.29 -11.86 -13.73
CA ILE A 229 -12.26 -10.89 -14.27
C ILE A 229 -11.93 -10.62 -15.76
N PRO A 230 -12.87 -10.87 -16.69
CA PRO A 230 -12.63 -10.65 -18.12
C PRO A 230 -12.22 -9.21 -18.46
N VAL A 231 -11.28 -9.06 -19.40
CA VAL A 231 -10.76 -7.75 -19.82
C VAL A 231 -11.85 -6.84 -20.39
N ALA A 232 -12.86 -7.42 -21.04
CA ALA A 232 -13.94 -6.71 -21.72
C ALA A 232 -15.07 -6.20 -20.80
N ILE A 233 -14.96 -6.33 -19.47
CA ILE A 233 -16.00 -5.83 -18.55
C ILE A 233 -15.86 -4.33 -18.30
N ASP A 234 -16.96 -3.60 -18.43
CA ASP A 234 -17.00 -2.18 -18.08
C ASP A 234 -16.63 -1.95 -16.61
N HIS A 235 -15.87 -0.89 -16.38
CA HIS A 235 -15.36 -0.51 -15.05
C HIS A 235 -14.64 -1.65 -14.30
N ARG A 236 -13.87 -2.49 -15.01
CA ARG A 236 -13.07 -3.61 -14.45
C ARG A 236 -12.33 -3.30 -13.15
N ALA A 237 -11.64 -2.15 -13.07
CA ALA A 237 -10.95 -1.72 -11.85
C ALA A 237 -11.87 -1.61 -10.62
N GLY A 238 -13.13 -1.22 -10.82
CA GLY A 238 -14.16 -1.22 -9.77
C GLY A 238 -14.57 -2.63 -9.33
N TRP A 239 -14.57 -3.60 -10.24
CA TRP A 239 -14.81 -5.01 -9.90
C TRP A 239 -13.64 -5.64 -9.13
N GLU A 240 -12.40 -5.36 -9.53
CA GLU A 240 -11.20 -5.79 -8.82
C GLU A 240 -11.16 -5.22 -7.38
N LEU A 241 -11.51 -3.94 -7.22
CA LEU A 241 -11.61 -3.29 -5.92
C LEU A 241 -12.74 -3.86 -5.05
N ARG A 242 -13.90 -4.18 -5.64
CA ARG A 242 -14.99 -4.90 -4.95
C ARG A 242 -14.56 -6.30 -4.51
N ALA A 243 -13.78 -7.01 -5.32
CA ALA A 243 -13.26 -8.33 -4.96
C ALA A 243 -12.29 -8.24 -3.76
N PHE A 244 -11.38 -7.26 -3.75
CA PHE A 244 -10.50 -6.98 -2.61
C PHE A 244 -11.29 -6.68 -1.33
N PHE A 245 -12.17 -5.68 -1.34
CA PHE A 245 -12.95 -5.32 -0.14
C PHE A 245 -13.94 -6.42 0.28
N GLY A 246 -14.51 -7.15 -0.68
CA GLY A 246 -15.38 -8.30 -0.43
C GLY A 246 -14.65 -9.43 0.28
N LEU A 247 -13.47 -9.82 -0.20
CA LEU A 247 -12.63 -10.83 0.46
C LEU A 247 -12.17 -10.36 1.85
N TRP A 248 -11.84 -9.08 2.01
CA TRP A 248 -11.45 -8.54 3.31
C TRP A 248 -12.64 -8.54 4.30
N ALA A 249 -13.83 -8.13 3.87
CA ALA A 249 -15.04 -8.18 4.67
C ALA A 249 -15.44 -9.63 5.03
N LEU A 250 -15.35 -10.56 4.08
CA LEU A 250 -15.56 -12.00 4.34
C LEU A 250 -14.54 -12.54 5.36
N SER A 251 -13.28 -12.09 5.29
CA SER A 251 -12.26 -12.46 6.28
C SER A 251 -12.60 -11.95 7.69
N LEU A 252 -13.23 -10.77 7.81
CA LEU A 252 -13.68 -10.22 9.07
C LEU A 252 -14.88 -10.98 9.62
N VAL A 253 -15.91 -11.25 8.81
CA VAL A 253 -17.07 -12.07 9.20
C VAL A 253 -16.61 -13.47 9.64
N HIS A 254 -15.70 -14.08 8.88
CA HIS A 254 -15.08 -15.36 9.22
C HIS A 254 -14.38 -15.33 10.58
N ALA A 255 -13.62 -14.26 10.89
CA ALA A 255 -12.94 -14.09 12.16
C ALA A 255 -13.91 -13.92 13.35
N PHE A 256 -15.09 -13.33 13.14
CA PHE A 256 -16.14 -13.28 14.14
C PHE A 256 -16.81 -14.64 14.39
N VAL A 257 -17.09 -15.42 13.33
CA VAL A 257 -17.79 -16.72 13.43
C VAL A 257 -16.87 -17.83 13.96
N ARG A 258 -15.57 -17.83 13.62
CA ARG A 258 -14.62 -18.88 14.02
C ARG A 258 -13.94 -18.59 15.35
N GLN A 259 -13.57 -19.63 16.10
CA GLN A 259 -12.66 -19.47 17.25
C GLN A 259 -11.33 -18.86 16.78
N PRO A 260 -10.64 -17.97 17.55
CA PRO A 260 -9.56 -17.15 17.00
C PRO A 260 -8.39 -18.00 16.49
N ALA A 261 -8.02 -19.04 17.25
CA ALA A 261 -7.00 -20.00 16.86
C ALA A 261 -7.38 -20.86 15.64
N ARG A 262 -8.67 -21.02 15.33
CA ARG A 262 -9.13 -21.61 14.05
C ARG A 262 -9.04 -20.58 12.93
N ALA A 263 -9.57 -19.39 13.15
CA ALA A 263 -9.56 -18.28 12.19
C ALA A 263 -8.15 -17.96 11.65
N TRP A 264 -7.16 -17.84 12.53
CA TRP A 264 -5.75 -17.68 12.16
C TRP A 264 -5.24 -18.80 11.24
N ARG A 265 -5.51 -20.06 11.58
CA ARG A 265 -5.01 -21.22 10.80
C ARG A 265 -5.73 -21.38 9.47
N GLU A 266 -7.02 -21.06 9.44
CA GLU A 266 -7.86 -21.14 8.25
C GLU A 266 -7.50 -20.02 7.25
N GLN A 267 -7.31 -18.78 7.72
CA GLN A 267 -6.90 -17.67 6.85
C GLN A 267 -5.43 -17.76 6.39
N LEU A 268 -4.49 -18.19 7.26
CA LEU A 268 -3.11 -18.46 6.81
C LEU A 268 -3.05 -19.66 5.84
N GLY A 269 -3.95 -20.63 5.98
CA GLY A 269 -4.11 -21.72 5.01
C GLY A 269 -4.66 -21.24 3.67
N ALA A 270 -5.67 -20.37 3.69
CA ALA A 270 -6.21 -19.75 2.49
C ALA A 270 -5.17 -18.87 1.78
N LEU A 271 -4.43 -18.04 2.53
CA LEU A 271 -3.33 -17.23 2.02
C LEU A 271 -2.27 -18.10 1.34
N ALA A 272 -1.82 -19.15 2.02
CA ALA A 272 -0.86 -20.11 1.46
C ALA A 272 -1.35 -20.76 0.17
N ALA A 273 -2.61 -21.20 0.13
CA ALA A 273 -3.20 -21.82 -1.06
C ALA A 273 -3.30 -20.82 -2.22
N LEU A 274 -3.85 -19.63 -1.99
CA LEU A 274 -3.99 -18.58 -3.01
C LEU A 274 -2.62 -18.15 -3.58
N CYS A 275 -1.61 -18.01 -2.72
CA CYS A 275 -0.24 -17.70 -3.13
C CYS A 275 0.37 -18.79 -4.01
N LEU A 276 0.33 -20.05 -3.56
CA LEU A 276 1.00 -21.17 -4.25
C LEU A 276 0.27 -21.63 -5.51
N LEU A 277 -1.04 -21.38 -5.60
CA LEU A 277 -1.84 -21.68 -6.79
C LEU A 277 -1.89 -20.50 -7.79
N LEU A 278 -1.32 -19.32 -7.47
CA LEU A 278 -1.30 -18.18 -8.39
C LEU A 278 -0.49 -18.47 -9.68
N PRO A 279 0.70 -19.10 -9.65
CA PRO A 279 1.40 -19.55 -10.87
C PRO A 279 0.57 -20.54 -11.71
N VAL A 280 -0.13 -21.46 -11.03
CA VAL A 280 -1.00 -22.44 -11.71
C VAL A 280 -2.18 -21.74 -12.37
N LEU A 281 -2.76 -20.73 -11.71
CA LEU A 281 -3.79 -19.87 -12.32
C LEU A 281 -3.25 -19.11 -13.52
N ASN A 282 -2.04 -18.53 -13.44
CA ASN A 282 -1.40 -17.82 -14.56
C ASN A 282 -1.30 -18.75 -15.79
N PHE A 283 -0.70 -19.93 -15.59
CA PHE A 283 -0.58 -20.96 -16.63
C PHE A 283 -1.93 -21.37 -17.23
N LEU A 284 -2.95 -21.64 -16.41
CA LEU A 284 -4.27 -22.04 -16.90
C LEU A 284 -5.03 -20.94 -17.67
N THR A 285 -4.62 -19.68 -17.57
CA THR A 285 -5.37 -18.53 -18.11
C THR A 285 -4.65 -17.73 -19.21
N THR A 286 -3.32 -17.82 -19.34
CA THR A 286 -2.59 -17.35 -20.55
C THR A 286 -1.70 -18.40 -21.20
N GLY A 287 -1.48 -19.55 -20.57
CA GLY A 287 -0.46 -20.52 -21.00
C GLY A 287 0.98 -20.14 -20.60
N ASP A 288 1.18 -18.98 -19.96
CA ASP A 288 2.50 -18.50 -19.54
C ASP A 288 2.90 -19.08 -18.17
N HIS A 289 4.22 -19.23 -17.94
CA HIS A 289 4.75 -19.89 -16.74
C HIS A 289 6.15 -19.40 -16.38
N LEU A 290 6.46 -19.36 -15.08
CA LEU A 290 7.75 -18.90 -14.53
C LEU A 290 9.02 -19.32 -15.31
N PRO A 291 9.22 -20.59 -15.75
CA PRO A 291 10.38 -20.94 -16.57
C PRO A 291 10.49 -20.17 -17.90
N ALA A 292 9.37 -19.90 -18.58
CA ALA A 292 9.36 -19.15 -19.84
C ALA A 292 9.61 -17.66 -19.59
N GLN A 293 8.97 -17.08 -18.56
CA GLN A 293 9.23 -15.70 -18.14
C GLN A 293 10.72 -15.45 -17.89
N LEU A 294 11.37 -16.34 -17.14
CA LEU A 294 12.81 -16.28 -16.87
C LEU A 294 13.67 -16.43 -18.14
N MET A 295 13.28 -17.31 -19.07
CA MET A 295 14.00 -17.50 -20.35
C MET A 295 13.83 -16.31 -21.30
N HIS A 296 12.68 -15.64 -21.28
CA HIS A 296 12.41 -14.44 -22.09
C HIS A 296 12.96 -13.14 -21.44
N GLY A 297 13.44 -13.20 -20.20
CA GLY A 297 13.92 -12.04 -19.45
C GLY A 297 12.81 -11.14 -18.88
N ASP A 298 11.58 -11.65 -18.79
CA ASP A 298 10.47 -10.97 -18.10
C ASP A 298 10.61 -11.14 -16.58
N TRP A 299 11.52 -10.34 -16.01
CA TRP A 299 11.78 -10.29 -14.58
C TRP A 299 10.62 -9.69 -13.77
N GLU A 300 9.69 -8.97 -14.40
CA GLU A 300 8.53 -8.39 -13.72
C GLU A 300 7.49 -9.48 -13.42
N SER A 301 7.06 -10.22 -14.43
CA SER A 301 6.13 -11.36 -14.26
C SER A 301 6.75 -12.46 -13.39
N ALA A 302 8.01 -12.83 -13.66
CA ALA A 302 8.73 -13.82 -12.85
C ALA A 302 8.88 -13.37 -11.38
N GLY A 303 9.11 -12.07 -11.15
CA GLY A 303 9.20 -11.50 -9.81
C GLY A 303 7.89 -11.59 -9.03
N VAL A 304 6.75 -11.40 -9.69
CA VAL A 304 5.41 -11.56 -9.08
C VAL A 304 5.15 -13.03 -8.72
N GLU A 305 5.43 -13.98 -9.63
CA GLU A 305 5.25 -15.41 -9.33
C GLU A 305 6.17 -15.90 -8.21
N LEU A 306 7.46 -15.56 -8.26
CA LEU A 306 8.43 -15.90 -7.20
C LEU A 306 8.03 -15.27 -5.85
N GLY A 307 7.57 -14.01 -5.87
CA GLY A 307 7.06 -13.33 -4.68
C GLY A 307 5.85 -14.04 -4.09
N ALA A 308 4.86 -14.39 -4.92
CA ALA A 308 3.68 -15.13 -4.50
C ALA A 308 4.05 -16.49 -3.88
N VAL A 309 4.93 -17.26 -4.53
CA VAL A 309 5.43 -18.54 -4.00
C VAL A 309 6.15 -18.35 -2.66
N ALA A 310 7.02 -17.35 -2.54
CA ALA A 310 7.74 -17.06 -1.29
C ALA A 310 6.79 -16.71 -0.13
N PHE A 311 5.79 -15.86 -0.37
CA PHE A 311 4.76 -15.54 0.63
C PHE A 311 3.89 -16.76 0.96
N GLY A 312 3.58 -17.61 -0.01
CA GLY A 312 2.85 -18.87 0.20
C GLY A 312 3.60 -19.86 1.08
N ILE A 313 4.90 -20.03 0.83
CA ILE A 313 5.79 -20.85 1.68
C ILE A 313 5.89 -20.26 3.10
N ALA A 314 6.03 -18.94 3.24
CA ALA A 314 6.05 -18.28 4.54
C ALA A 314 4.73 -18.49 5.32
N ALA A 315 3.58 -18.37 4.64
CA ALA A 315 2.26 -18.63 5.22
C ALA A 315 2.09 -20.11 5.64
N LEU A 316 2.57 -21.07 4.83
CA LEU A 316 2.63 -22.49 5.23
C LEU A 316 3.54 -22.70 6.45
N GLY A 317 4.69 -22.03 6.50
CA GLY A 317 5.61 -22.06 7.65
C GLY A 317 4.93 -21.59 8.93
N ALA A 318 4.27 -20.43 8.88
CA ALA A 318 3.48 -19.89 9.99
C ALA A 318 2.35 -20.84 10.42
N LEU A 319 1.61 -21.42 9.46
CA LEU A 319 0.54 -22.39 9.73
C LEU A 319 1.07 -23.67 10.40
N ARG A 320 2.19 -24.21 9.92
CA ARG A 320 2.87 -25.38 10.51
C ARG A 320 3.35 -25.07 11.93
N HIS A 321 3.94 -23.90 12.15
CA HIS A 321 4.37 -23.45 13.47
C HIS A 321 3.20 -23.34 14.47
N LEU A 322 2.09 -22.70 14.07
CA LEU A 322 0.89 -22.59 14.92
C LEU A 322 0.27 -23.96 15.25
N ARG A 323 0.21 -24.89 14.27
CA ARG A 323 -0.26 -26.27 14.51
C ARG A 323 0.68 -27.04 15.45
N GLY A 324 2.00 -26.90 15.28
CA GLY A 324 3.01 -27.51 16.15
C GLY A 324 2.98 -27.00 17.58
N ALA A 325 2.84 -25.68 17.77
CA ALA A 325 2.72 -25.05 19.09
C ALA A 325 1.46 -25.54 19.84
N ALA A 326 0.31 -25.60 19.16
CA ALA A 326 -0.92 -26.14 19.73
C ALA A 326 -0.78 -27.63 20.12
N ARG A 327 -0.15 -28.46 19.28
CA ARG A 327 0.11 -29.87 19.61
C ARG A 327 1.02 -30.02 20.84
N LYS A 328 2.09 -29.22 20.94
CA LYS A 328 2.98 -29.22 22.12
C LYS A 328 2.25 -28.82 23.40
N GLN A 329 1.34 -27.84 23.34
CA GLN A 329 0.52 -27.44 24.50
C GLN A 329 -0.45 -28.55 24.94
N LEU A 330 -1.11 -29.23 24.00
CA LEU A 330 -2.00 -30.37 24.30
C LEU A 330 -1.23 -31.53 24.94
N LEU A 331 -0.06 -31.89 24.41
CA LEU A 331 0.79 -32.94 24.99
C LEU A 331 1.25 -32.59 26.41
N LYS A 332 1.67 -31.33 26.65
CA LYS A 332 2.06 -30.87 28.00
C LYS A 332 0.89 -30.93 28.98
N ALA A 333 -0.31 -30.53 28.56
CA ALA A 333 -1.52 -30.59 29.39
C ALA A 333 -1.96 -32.04 29.69
N SER A 334 -1.73 -32.97 28.76
CA SER A 334 -2.00 -34.40 28.97
C SER A 334 -0.98 -35.02 29.93
N ALA A 335 0.29 -34.63 29.87
CA ALA A 335 1.34 -35.11 30.76
C ALA A 335 1.23 -34.54 32.19
N SER A 336 0.57 -33.39 32.37
CA SER A 336 0.33 -32.77 33.68
C SER A 336 -0.98 -33.18 34.34
N ARG A 337 -1.76 -34.10 33.76
CA ARG A 337 -2.91 -34.70 34.46
C ARG A 337 -2.39 -35.77 35.43
N PRO A 338 -2.63 -35.66 36.75
CA PRO A 338 -2.27 -36.72 37.66
C PRO A 338 -3.08 -37.98 37.31
N VAL A 339 -2.41 -39.14 37.31
CA VAL A 339 -3.07 -40.43 37.24
C VAL A 339 -3.85 -40.61 38.54
N SER A 340 -5.16 -40.42 38.50
CA SER A 340 -6.05 -40.79 39.61
C SER A 340 -5.99 -42.31 39.76
N GLY A 341 -5.25 -42.77 40.77
CA GLY A 341 -4.92 -44.17 40.96
C GLY A 341 -6.17 -45.05 41.08
N GLY A 342 -6.26 -46.06 40.22
CA GLY A 342 -7.25 -47.13 40.36
C GLY A 342 -6.83 -48.09 41.46
N THR A 343 -7.20 -47.80 42.70
CA THR A 343 -7.14 -48.75 43.84
C THR A 343 -8.49 -48.83 44.53
N ALA A 344 -9.47 -49.43 43.86
CA ALA A 344 -10.68 -49.91 44.51
C ALA A 344 -10.35 -51.26 45.17
N SER A 345 -9.77 -51.19 46.37
CA SER A 345 -9.65 -52.36 47.25
C SER A 345 -10.98 -52.60 47.95
N THR A 346 -11.73 -53.60 47.51
CA THR A 346 -12.86 -54.17 48.26
C THR A 346 -12.52 -55.62 48.59
N ALA A 347 -11.85 -55.82 49.72
CA ALA A 347 -11.51 -57.12 50.24
C ALA A 347 -12.61 -57.66 51.17
N SER A 348 -12.74 -58.99 51.16
CA SER A 348 -13.38 -59.83 52.19
C SER A 348 -14.91 -59.78 52.35
N THR A 349 -15.56 -60.89 51.96
CA THR A 349 -16.88 -61.31 52.47
C THR A 349 -16.79 -62.74 52.98
N ALA A 350 -16.52 -62.88 54.28
CA ALA A 350 -16.60 -64.08 55.14
C ALA A 350 -16.39 -63.56 56.57
N GLU A 351 -17.12 -63.88 57.64
CA GLU A 351 -18.25 -64.79 57.92
C GLU A 351 -19.38 -63.99 58.66
N ARG A 352 -20.42 -64.50 59.35
CA ARG A 352 -20.79 -65.85 59.83
C ARG A 352 -22.31 -66.00 60.03
N THR A 353 -22.73 -67.19 60.42
CA THR A 353 -24.07 -67.69 60.82
C THR A 353 -24.77 -66.95 61.97
N ALA A 354 -26.10 -66.77 61.85
CA ALA A 354 -27.11 -67.24 62.80
C ALA A 354 -28.49 -67.26 62.11
#